data_AF-A0A843F1E4-F1
#
_entry.id   AF-A0A843F1E4-F1
#
_cell.length_a   1.000
_cell.length_b   1.000
_cell.length_c   1.000
_cell.angle_alpha   90.00
_cell.angle_beta   90.00
_cell.angle_gamma   90.00
#
_symmetry.space_group_name_H-M   'P 1'
#
loop_
_entity.id
_entity.type
_entity.pdbx_description
1 polymer ?
#
loop_
_entity_poly.entity_id
_entity_poly.type
_entity_poly.pdbx_seq_one_letter_code
_entity_poly.pdbx_strand_id
1 'polypeptide(L)'
;MKASIVTPNYNGEKFLKSFFESLNQDSEFIGEVIIVDNGSTDNSREYIESNNFNFPVVLIENDENLGFSPAVNQGIRKAKYEYIFSLNNDTEVRKGSIKALIDLISSKPEIFSVQAKMLQYKNKELIDDVGDEYNLLAWTKKTGENHHSDEYSGVCEIFSACAGAAMYRKSLLEEIGMFDDNYFAYMEDVDLAIRSKISGYVNLMCPDAVVYHIGSATSGSRYNEFKVRLAARNNVWTVYKNQPIPMKIVNFIFLFLGFLIKYLFFARKGFGKTYLAGIREGLSTRSKIDKVKFRGKNTKNYFKIEYRLIINTLKFLKK
;
A
#
# COMPACT_ATOMS: atom_id res chain seq x y z
N MET A 1 21.83 -1.93 -11.23
CA MET A 1 21.29 -1.77 -9.86
C MET A 1 20.36 -2.94 -9.60
N LYS A 2 20.21 -3.37 -8.34
CA LYS A 2 19.32 -4.47 -7.94
C LYS A 2 18.39 -4.03 -6.81
N ALA A 3 17.27 -4.72 -6.64
CA ALA A 3 16.30 -4.49 -5.56
C ALA A 3 16.18 -5.71 -4.63
N SER A 4 15.81 -5.46 -3.37
CA SER A 4 15.28 -6.49 -2.47
C SER A 4 13.77 -6.57 -2.69
N ILE A 5 13.26 -7.74 -3.05
CA ILE A 5 11.81 -7.98 -3.11
C ILE A 5 11.35 -8.39 -1.72
N VAL A 6 10.30 -7.77 -1.20
CA VAL A 6 9.75 -8.07 0.13
C VAL A 6 8.30 -8.48 -0.03
N THR A 7 7.98 -9.69 0.40
CA THR A 7 6.68 -10.30 0.16
C THR A 7 6.14 -10.93 1.45
N PRO A 8 5.04 -10.42 2.01
CA PRO A 8 4.33 -11.13 3.07
C PRO A 8 3.57 -12.32 2.46
N ASN A 9 3.61 -13.46 3.13
CA ASN A 9 2.88 -14.67 2.77
C ASN A 9 1.97 -15.10 3.93
N TYR A 10 0.71 -15.42 3.63
CA TYR A 10 -0.23 -15.99 4.61
C TYR A 10 -1.19 -16.92 3.90
N ASN A 11 -1.03 -18.24 4.08
CA ASN A 11 -1.82 -19.28 3.41
C ASN A 11 -1.87 -19.07 1.88
N GLY A 12 -0.69 -18.86 1.29
CA GLY A 12 -0.50 -18.40 -0.08
C GLY A 12 0.05 -19.44 -1.04
N GLU A 13 0.16 -20.71 -0.65
CA GLU A 13 0.85 -21.78 -1.42
C GLU A 13 0.45 -21.79 -2.90
N LYS A 14 -0.86 -21.69 -3.16
CA LYS A 14 -1.45 -21.71 -4.51
C LYS A 14 -0.95 -20.60 -5.46
N PHE A 15 -0.33 -19.54 -4.96
CA PHE A 15 0.20 -18.44 -5.78
C PHE A 15 1.71 -18.50 -5.95
N LEU A 16 2.42 -19.23 -5.08
CA LEU A 16 3.89 -19.16 -5.03
C LEU A 16 4.53 -19.57 -6.35
N LYS A 17 4.00 -20.60 -7.02
CA LYS A 17 4.53 -21.06 -8.30
C LYS A 17 4.54 -19.96 -9.36
N SER A 18 3.37 -19.36 -9.66
CA SER A 18 3.28 -18.31 -10.68
C SER A 18 4.04 -17.05 -10.27
N PHE A 19 4.03 -16.73 -8.98
CA PHE A 19 4.79 -15.62 -8.40
C PHE A 19 6.29 -15.76 -8.69
N PHE A 20 6.92 -16.87 -8.28
CA PHE A 20 8.36 -17.08 -8.49
C PHE A 20 8.73 -17.26 -9.97
N GLU A 21 7.90 -17.96 -10.76
CA GLU A 21 8.10 -18.08 -12.22
C GLU A 21 8.13 -16.70 -12.90
N SER A 22 7.27 -15.77 -12.47
CA SER A 22 7.25 -14.40 -13.00
C SER A 22 8.50 -13.60 -12.61
N LEU A 23 8.98 -13.73 -11.38
CA LEU A 23 10.19 -13.07 -10.90
C LEU A 23 11.46 -13.56 -11.61
N ASN A 24 11.53 -14.84 -11.96
CA ASN A 24 12.68 -15.40 -12.68
C ASN A 24 12.97 -14.69 -14.01
N GLN A 25 11.95 -14.08 -14.64
CA GLN A 25 12.10 -13.32 -15.87
C GLN A 25 12.92 -12.03 -15.72
N ASP A 26 13.02 -11.49 -14.50
CA ASP A 26 13.76 -10.28 -14.13
C ASP A 26 14.86 -10.56 -13.09
N SER A 27 15.31 -11.81 -12.98
CA SER A 27 16.29 -12.26 -11.96
C SER A 27 17.60 -11.46 -11.94
N GLU A 28 18.03 -10.88 -13.07
CA GLU A 28 19.22 -10.02 -13.12
C GLU A 28 19.08 -8.72 -12.29
N PHE A 29 17.85 -8.23 -12.08
CA PHE A 29 17.53 -7.04 -11.30
C PHE A 29 17.16 -7.36 -9.84
N ILE A 30 17.07 -8.64 -9.50
CA ILE A 30 16.74 -9.11 -8.15
C ILE A 30 18.04 -9.39 -7.40
N GLY A 31 18.17 -8.73 -6.25
CA GLY A 31 19.27 -8.92 -5.31
C GLY A 31 19.02 -10.05 -4.34
N GLU A 32 17.79 -10.09 -3.81
CA GLU A 32 17.25 -11.14 -2.96
C GLU A 32 15.73 -11.03 -2.92
N VAL A 33 15.04 -12.13 -2.63
CA VAL A 33 13.60 -12.16 -2.34
C VAL A 33 13.42 -12.56 -0.89
N ILE A 34 12.82 -11.69 -0.10
CA ILE A 34 12.55 -11.90 1.33
C ILE A 34 11.06 -12.24 1.46
N ILE A 35 10.78 -13.51 1.73
CA ILE A 35 9.43 -13.97 2.03
C ILE A 35 9.25 -13.95 3.55
N VAL A 36 8.20 -13.29 4.00
CA VAL A 36 7.80 -13.27 5.40
C VAL A 36 6.55 -14.12 5.56
N ASP A 37 6.73 -15.38 5.97
CA ASP A 37 5.64 -16.29 6.26
C ASP A 37 4.96 -15.90 7.58
N ASN A 38 3.76 -15.36 7.48
CA ASN A 38 3.07 -14.69 8.56
C ASN A 38 2.16 -15.66 9.34
N GLY A 39 2.71 -16.81 9.75
CA GLY A 39 1.98 -17.86 10.43
C GLY A 39 1.07 -18.67 9.49
N SER A 40 1.57 -19.06 8.32
CA SER A 40 0.80 -19.94 7.41
C SER A 40 0.67 -21.35 7.99
N THR A 41 -0.44 -22.00 7.65
CA THR A 41 -0.77 -23.38 8.02
C THR A 41 -0.91 -24.28 6.79
N ASP A 42 -0.60 -23.78 5.59
CA ASP A 42 -0.52 -24.54 4.34
C ASP A 42 0.94 -24.93 4.02
N ASN A 43 1.20 -25.52 2.86
CA ASN A 43 2.56 -25.97 2.52
C ASN A 43 3.42 -24.84 1.91
N SER A 44 3.12 -23.56 2.20
CA SER A 44 3.90 -22.43 1.69
C SER A 44 5.39 -22.55 2.05
N ARG A 45 5.69 -22.93 3.30
CA ARG A 45 7.08 -23.06 3.80
C ARG A 45 7.82 -24.18 3.06
N GLU A 46 7.24 -25.37 3.05
CA GLU A 46 7.80 -26.54 2.35
C GLU A 46 8.03 -26.25 0.86
N TYR A 47 7.09 -25.56 0.20
CA TYR A 47 7.24 -25.15 -1.18
C TYR A 47 8.47 -24.24 -1.37
N ILE A 48 8.65 -23.23 -0.51
CA ILE A 48 9.77 -22.27 -0.63
C ILE A 48 11.11 -22.98 -0.38
N GLU A 49 11.19 -23.86 0.62
CA GLU A 49 12.43 -24.56 0.99
C GLU A 49 12.82 -25.65 -0.01
N SER A 50 11.84 -26.30 -0.64
CA SER A 50 12.08 -27.42 -1.57
C SER A 50 12.41 -26.98 -3.00
N ASN A 51 12.28 -25.70 -3.33
CA ASN A 51 12.50 -25.18 -4.67
C ASN A 51 13.79 -24.35 -4.77
N ASN A 52 14.42 -24.40 -5.95
CA ASN A 52 15.57 -23.56 -6.28
C ASN A 52 15.13 -22.40 -7.17
N PHE A 53 15.68 -21.22 -6.92
CA PHE A 53 15.34 -19.99 -7.63
C PHE A 53 16.60 -19.33 -8.23
N ASN A 54 16.42 -18.48 -9.24
CA ASN A 54 17.53 -17.79 -9.91
C ASN A 54 18.08 -16.60 -9.10
N PHE A 55 17.67 -16.45 -7.85
CA PHE A 55 18.05 -15.41 -6.92
C PHE A 55 18.04 -15.94 -5.49
N PRO A 56 18.78 -15.32 -4.55
CA PRO A 56 18.72 -15.69 -3.15
C PRO A 56 17.31 -15.49 -2.57
N VAL A 57 16.79 -16.48 -1.87
CA VAL A 57 15.55 -16.38 -1.10
C VAL A 57 15.87 -16.39 0.39
N VAL A 58 15.26 -15.48 1.14
CA VAL A 58 15.34 -15.41 2.61
C VAL A 58 13.94 -15.61 3.16
N LEU A 59 13.74 -16.65 3.95
CA LEU A 59 12.48 -16.91 4.64
C LEU A 59 12.56 -16.34 6.06
N ILE A 60 11.54 -15.58 6.46
CA ILE A 60 11.29 -15.16 7.84
C ILE A 60 9.97 -15.79 8.26
N GLU A 61 9.97 -16.51 9.39
CA GLU A 61 8.79 -17.23 9.87
C GLU A 61 8.25 -16.55 11.13
N ASN A 62 6.95 -16.25 11.11
CA ASN A 62 6.19 -15.86 12.29
C ASN A 62 5.33 -17.03 12.78
N ASP A 63 5.08 -17.07 14.08
CA ASP A 63 4.19 -18.05 14.71
C ASP A 63 2.71 -17.73 14.46
N GLU A 64 2.40 -16.45 14.24
CA GLU A 64 1.04 -15.94 14.03
C GLU A 64 1.00 -14.85 12.95
N ASN A 65 -0.21 -14.52 12.50
CA ASN A 65 -0.43 -13.47 11.52
C ASN A 65 -0.36 -12.08 12.19
N LEU A 66 0.78 -11.42 12.03
CA LEU A 66 1.03 -10.07 12.55
C LEU A 66 0.40 -8.96 11.68
N GLY A 67 -0.17 -9.31 10.53
CA GLY A 67 -0.66 -8.37 9.53
C GLY A 67 0.40 -7.98 8.49
N PHE A 68 -0.04 -7.19 7.51
CA PHE A 68 0.79 -6.73 6.40
C PHE A 68 1.94 -5.82 6.86
N SER A 69 1.64 -4.77 7.64
CA SER A 69 2.64 -3.76 8.01
C SER A 69 3.82 -4.36 8.79
N PRO A 70 3.62 -5.16 9.85
CA PRO A 70 4.73 -5.78 10.57
C PRO A 70 5.53 -6.76 9.72
N ALA A 71 4.85 -7.59 8.91
CA ALA A 71 5.52 -8.55 8.05
C ALA A 71 6.41 -7.85 6.99
N VAL A 72 5.88 -6.86 6.29
CA VAL A 72 6.66 -6.10 5.31
C VAL A 72 7.83 -5.37 5.98
N ASN A 73 7.62 -4.79 7.17
CA ASN A 73 8.70 -4.14 7.91
C ASN A 73 9.81 -5.11 8.36
N GLN A 74 9.48 -6.36 8.73
CA GLN A 74 10.50 -7.39 9.01
C GLN A 74 11.37 -7.62 7.76
N GLY A 75 10.75 -7.71 6.58
CA GLY A 75 11.47 -7.84 5.32
C GLY A 75 12.32 -6.61 4.97
N ILE A 76 11.78 -5.40 5.09
CA ILE A 76 12.53 -4.14 4.86
C ILE A 76 13.77 -4.05 5.75
N ARG A 77 13.66 -4.43 7.03
CA ARG A 77 14.80 -4.42 7.96
C ARG A 77 15.88 -5.41 7.56
N LYS A 78 15.51 -6.56 6.97
CA LYS A 78 16.46 -7.59 6.52
C LYS A 78 17.07 -7.27 5.15
N ALA A 79 16.40 -6.46 4.35
CA ALA A 79 16.82 -6.09 3.00
C ALA A 79 18.19 -5.40 2.96
N LYS A 80 19.03 -5.83 2.00
CA LYS A 80 20.40 -5.36 1.82
C LYS A 80 20.52 -4.26 0.76
N TYR A 81 19.53 -4.12 -0.11
CA TYR A 81 19.58 -3.21 -1.25
C TYR A 81 18.83 -1.90 -0.98
N GLU A 82 19.23 -0.84 -1.69
CA GLU A 82 18.65 0.50 -1.55
C GLU A 82 17.21 0.60 -2.06
N TYR A 83 16.83 -0.27 -3.01
CA TYR A 83 15.48 -0.28 -3.58
C TYR A 83 14.72 -1.49 -3.03
N ILE A 84 13.59 -1.22 -2.39
CA ILE A 84 12.73 -2.23 -1.79
C ILE A 84 11.45 -2.35 -2.63
N PHE A 85 11.25 -3.48 -3.28
CA PHE A 85 10.00 -3.76 -3.99
C PHE A 85 9.06 -4.54 -3.08
N SER A 86 8.11 -3.85 -2.46
CA SER A 86 7.01 -4.50 -1.74
C SER A 86 6.06 -5.10 -2.79
N LEU A 87 5.89 -6.42 -2.74
CA LEU A 87 5.15 -7.16 -3.75
C LEU A 87 4.36 -8.28 -3.08
N ASN A 88 3.05 -8.34 -3.32
CA ASN A 88 2.23 -9.43 -2.81
C ASN A 88 2.46 -10.74 -3.59
N ASN A 89 2.28 -11.87 -2.91
CA ASN A 89 2.43 -13.21 -3.50
C ASN A 89 1.32 -13.57 -4.50
N ASP A 90 0.18 -12.88 -4.51
CA ASP A 90 -0.93 -13.08 -5.46
C ASP A 90 -0.78 -12.23 -6.73
N THR A 91 0.45 -12.10 -7.21
CA THR A 91 0.81 -11.29 -8.38
C THR A 91 1.73 -12.03 -9.36
N GLU A 92 1.71 -11.58 -10.62
CA GLU A 92 2.68 -11.96 -11.65
C GLU A 92 3.35 -10.71 -12.23
N VAL A 93 4.67 -10.65 -12.17
CA VAL A 93 5.45 -9.54 -12.70
C VAL A 93 5.72 -9.75 -14.19
N ARG A 94 5.36 -8.77 -15.03
CA ARG A 94 5.72 -8.81 -16.46
C ARG A 94 7.23 -8.54 -16.59
N LYS A 95 7.91 -9.31 -17.45
CA LYS A 95 9.32 -9.08 -17.79
C LYS A 95 9.63 -7.61 -18.09
N GLY A 96 10.74 -7.11 -17.55
CA GLY A 96 11.22 -5.74 -17.66
C GLY A 96 10.65 -4.79 -16.60
N SER A 97 9.66 -5.22 -15.80
CA SER A 97 8.98 -4.34 -14.86
C SER A 97 9.85 -3.96 -13.67
N ILE A 98 10.65 -4.87 -13.13
CA ILE A 98 11.54 -4.56 -12.00
C ILE A 98 12.60 -3.55 -12.45
N LYS A 99 13.14 -3.73 -13.67
CA LYS A 99 14.05 -2.77 -14.29
C LYS A 99 13.42 -1.38 -14.42
N ALA A 100 12.20 -1.30 -14.97
CA ALA A 100 11.51 -0.04 -15.18
C ALA A 100 11.25 0.71 -13.85
N LEU A 101 10.90 -0.01 -12.79
CA LEU A 101 10.76 0.57 -11.44
C LEU A 101 12.08 1.14 -10.93
N ILE A 102 13.18 0.37 -11.04
CA ILE A 102 14.52 0.80 -10.63
C ILE A 102 14.97 2.03 -11.41
N ASP A 103 14.80 2.03 -12.73
CA ASP A 103 15.18 3.14 -13.60
C ASP A 103 14.42 4.41 -13.23
N LEU A 104 13.10 4.31 -13.00
CA LEU A 104 12.30 5.48 -12.63
C LEU A 104 12.62 5.99 -11.23
N ILE A 105 12.68 5.12 -10.20
CA ILE A 105 12.94 5.57 -8.83
C ILE A 105 14.36 6.14 -8.67
N SER A 106 15.33 5.62 -9.41
CA SER A 106 16.72 6.11 -9.37
C SER A 106 16.94 7.41 -10.14
N SER A 107 16.01 7.79 -11.03
CA SER A 107 16.13 8.98 -11.88
C SER A 107 16.23 10.29 -11.08
N LYS A 108 15.63 10.33 -9.88
CA LYS A 108 15.66 11.51 -9.00
C LYS A 108 15.68 11.12 -7.52
N PRO A 109 16.46 11.80 -6.67
CA PRO A 109 16.56 11.47 -5.25
C PRO A 109 15.27 11.73 -4.46
N GLU A 110 14.41 12.66 -4.92
CA GLU A 110 13.15 12.98 -4.24
C GLU A 110 12.02 11.98 -4.47
N ILE A 111 12.20 11.00 -5.37
CA ILE A 111 11.21 9.95 -5.61
C ILE A 111 11.29 8.97 -4.45
N PHE A 112 10.23 8.97 -3.63
CA PHE A 112 10.09 8.09 -2.48
C PHE A 112 9.60 6.71 -2.88
N SER A 113 8.56 6.67 -3.71
CA SER A 113 7.99 5.41 -4.19
C SER A 113 7.55 5.47 -5.64
N VAL A 114 7.58 4.30 -6.27
CA VAL A 114 7.09 4.06 -7.62
C VAL A 114 6.20 2.82 -7.61
N GLN A 115 4.91 2.99 -7.89
CA GLN A 115 3.97 1.90 -8.08
C GLN A 115 4.06 1.35 -9.51
N ALA A 116 3.99 0.02 -9.65
CA ALA A 116 3.75 -0.62 -10.94
C ALA A 116 2.29 -0.44 -11.38
N LYS A 117 2.04 -0.33 -12.68
CA LYS A 117 0.68 -0.42 -13.22
C LYS A 117 0.13 -1.83 -12.96
N MET A 118 -0.81 -1.94 -12.03
CA MET A 118 -1.45 -3.20 -11.70
C MET A 118 -2.64 -3.44 -12.64
N LEU A 119 -2.61 -4.56 -13.36
CA LEU A 119 -3.66 -4.99 -14.27
C LEU A 119 -4.42 -6.17 -13.69
N GLN A 120 -5.69 -6.32 -14.03
CA GLN A 120 -6.50 -7.44 -13.53
C GLN A 120 -5.99 -8.75 -14.13
N TYR A 121 -5.86 -9.78 -13.30
CA TYR A 121 -5.38 -11.08 -13.78
C TYR A 121 -6.28 -11.73 -14.83
N LYS A 122 -7.61 -11.61 -14.66
CA LYS A 122 -8.61 -12.21 -15.56
C LYS A 122 -8.78 -11.44 -16.86
N ASN A 123 -8.65 -10.12 -16.81
CA ASN A 123 -8.70 -9.26 -17.99
C ASN A 123 -7.50 -8.31 -17.96
N LYS A 124 -6.42 -8.76 -18.61
CA LYS A 124 -5.13 -8.06 -18.62
C LYS A 124 -5.15 -6.73 -19.38
N GLU A 125 -6.25 -6.37 -20.03
CA GLU A 125 -6.44 -5.06 -20.63
C GLU A 125 -7.00 -4.02 -19.65
N LEU A 126 -7.57 -4.46 -18.53
CA LEU A 126 -8.17 -3.58 -17.54
C LEU A 126 -7.23 -3.35 -16.36
N ILE A 127 -7.22 -2.12 -15.87
CA ILE A 127 -6.49 -1.73 -14.67
C ILE A 127 -7.20 -2.27 -13.42
N ASP A 128 -6.41 -2.85 -12.52
CA ASP A 128 -6.81 -3.05 -11.13
C ASP A 128 -6.50 -1.78 -10.33
N ASP A 129 -5.25 -1.30 -10.39
CA ASP A 129 -4.81 -0.10 -9.69
C ASP A 129 -3.55 0.54 -10.31
N VAL A 130 -3.58 1.87 -10.46
CA VAL A 130 -2.42 2.69 -10.86
C VAL A 130 -2.04 3.71 -9.79
N GLY A 131 -2.62 3.62 -8.59
CA GLY A 131 -2.34 4.47 -7.44
C GLY A 131 -3.62 4.85 -6.72
N ASP A 132 -3.51 5.09 -5.42
CA ASP A 132 -4.67 5.45 -4.60
C ASP A 132 -4.78 6.97 -4.42
N GLU A 133 -6.01 7.48 -4.52
CA GLU A 133 -6.37 8.83 -4.09
C GLU A 133 -6.85 8.82 -2.63
N TYR A 134 -6.54 9.89 -1.89
CA TYR A 134 -7.11 10.19 -0.58
C TYR A 134 -7.76 11.58 -0.60
N ASN A 135 -8.88 11.76 0.09
CA ASN A 135 -9.70 12.97 -0.03
C ASN A 135 -10.15 13.56 1.32
N LEU A 136 -10.87 14.69 1.28
CA LEU A 136 -11.32 15.43 2.48
C LEU A 136 -12.30 14.63 3.36
N LEU A 137 -12.96 13.61 2.82
CA LEU A 137 -13.86 12.72 3.56
C LEU A 137 -13.10 11.63 4.33
N ALA A 138 -11.76 11.66 4.30
CA ALA A 138 -10.87 10.62 4.78
C ALA A 138 -11.12 9.27 4.08
N TRP A 139 -11.44 9.28 2.78
CA TRP A 139 -11.67 8.05 2.02
C TRP A 139 -10.57 7.82 1.00
N THR A 140 -10.34 6.54 0.72
CA THR A 140 -9.46 6.07 -0.34
C THR A 140 -10.24 5.63 -1.57
N LYS A 141 -9.62 5.74 -2.74
CA LYS A 141 -10.15 5.24 -4.00
C LYS A 141 -9.00 4.85 -4.92
N LYS A 142 -9.08 3.62 -5.44
CA LYS A 142 -8.20 3.15 -6.51
C LYS A 142 -8.36 4.02 -7.76
N THR A 143 -7.25 4.41 -8.36
CA THR A 143 -7.24 5.15 -9.62
C THR A 143 -7.23 4.16 -10.78
N GLY A 144 -7.97 4.46 -11.84
CA GLY A 144 -7.99 3.65 -13.06
C GLY A 144 -8.73 2.32 -12.97
N GLU A 145 -9.27 1.90 -11.82
CA GLU A 145 -10.00 0.62 -11.70
C GLU A 145 -11.05 0.45 -12.83
N ASN A 146 -10.94 -0.63 -13.60
CA ASN A 146 -11.74 -0.97 -14.79
C ASN A 146 -11.60 -0.05 -16.02
N HIS A 147 -10.66 0.90 -16.02
CA HIS A 147 -10.26 1.61 -17.22
C HIS A 147 -9.34 0.73 -18.07
N HIS A 148 -9.22 1.04 -19.36
CA HIS A 148 -8.30 0.34 -20.26
C HIS A 148 -6.85 0.75 -19.95
N SER A 149 -5.92 -0.19 -20.13
CA SER A 149 -4.52 -0.03 -19.74
C SER A 149 -3.75 1.02 -20.55
N ASP A 150 -4.22 1.35 -21.74
CA ASP A 150 -3.65 2.35 -22.66
C ASP A 150 -3.97 3.80 -22.25
N GLU A 151 -5.05 4.01 -21.49
CA GLU A 151 -5.40 5.29 -20.86
C GLU A 151 -4.33 5.78 -19.86
N TYR A 152 -3.46 4.88 -19.39
CA TYR A 152 -2.39 5.15 -18.43
C TYR A 152 -1.03 4.73 -18.99
N SER A 153 -0.59 5.46 -20.02
CA SER A 153 0.66 5.23 -20.76
C SER A 153 1.83 6.13 -20.34
N GLY A 154 1.59 7.15 -19.52
CA GLY A 154 2.61 8.08 -19.03
C GLY A 154 2.93 7.91 -17.54
N VAL A 155 4.16 8.25 -17.16
CA VAL A 155 4.53 8.42 -15.74
C VAL A 155 3.68 9.54 -15.15
N CYS A 156 3.05 9.30 -14.00
CA CYS A 156 2.23 10.31 -13.34
C CYS A 156 2.47 10.33 -11.82
N GLU A 157 2.26 11.51 -11.21
CA GLU A 157 2.30 11.64 -9.76
C GLU A 157 1.00 11.13 -9.15
N ILE A 158 1.15 10.19 -8.21
CA ILE A 158 0.05 9.59 -7.45
C ILE A 158 0.04 10.12 -6.02
N PHE A 159 -1.11 9.99 -5.36
CA PHE A 159 -1.19 10.37 -3.96
C PHE A 159 -0.51 9.30 -3.10
N SER A 160 -1.00 8.07 -3.17
CA SER A 160 -0.44 6.90 -2.48
C SER A 160 -0.10 5.80 -3.48
N ALA A 161 0.97 5.05 -3.19
CA ALA A 161 1.37 3.87 -3.93
C ALA A 161 0.86 2.62 -3.17
N CYS A 162 0.03 1.80 -3.81
CA CYS A 162 -0.43 0.53 -3.25
C CYS A 162 0.77 -0.37 -2.98
N ALA A 163 0.97 -0.75 -1.72
CA ALA A 163 2.12 -1.53 -1.29
C ALA A 163 2.11 -2.99 -1.80
N GLY A 164 1.04 -3.42 -2.46
CA GLY A 164 0.97 -4.73 -3.13
C GLY A 164 1.86 -4.84 -4.37
N ALA A 165 2.27 -3.71 -4.97
CA ALA A 165 3.25 -3.67 -6.04
C ALA A 165 3.90 -2.27 -6.14
N ALA A 166 4.66 -1.89 -5.11
CA ALA A 166 5.35 -0.60 -5.07
C ALA A 166 6.83 -0.72 -4.65
N MET A 167 7.69 -0.04 -5.40
CA MET A 167 9.10 0.11 -5.08
C MET A 167 9.32 1.36 -4.23
N TYR A 168 10.15 1.24 -3.20
CA TYR A 168 10.47 2.30 -2.26
C TYR A 168 11.97 2.49 -2.17
N ARG A 169 12.40 3.72 -1.85
CA ARG A 169 13.78 4.04 -1.49
C ARG A 169 14.01 3.73 -0.01
N LYS A 170 14.90 2.78 0.30
CA LYS A 170 15.15 2.29 1.66
C LYS A 170 15.63 3.41 2.58
N SER A 171 16.59 4.22 2.14
CA SER A 171 17.10 5.36 2.91
C SER A 171 15.99 6.34 3.32
N LEU A 172 14.98 6.56 2.48
CA LEU A 172 13.85 7.43 2.81
C LEU A 172 12.82 6.76 3.72
N LEU A 173 12.62 5.45 3.60
CA LEU A 173 11.83 4.68 4.57
C LEU A 173 12.46 4.78 5.98
N GLU A 174 13.79 4.69 6.07
CA GLU A 174 14.52 4.85 7.33
C GLU A 174 14.42 6.29 7.87
N GLU A 175 14.42 7.29 6.99
CA GLU A 175 14.28 8.71 7.38
C GLU A 175 12.89 9.06 7.91
N ILE A 176 11.82 8.69 7.19
CA ILE A 176 10.44 9.11 7.51
C ILE A 176 9.69 8.11 8.41
N GLY A 177 10.32 6.98 8.69
CA GLY A 177 9.73 5.78 9.30
C GLY A 177 9.09 4.86 8.26
N MET A 178 9.23 3.55 8.46
CA MET A 178 8.63 2.52 7.59
C MET A 178 7.08 2.49 7.75
N PHE A 179 6.43 1.39 7.40
CA PHE A 179 5.00 1.22 7.69
C PHE A 179 4.75 1.27 9.21
N ASP A 180 3.58 1.72 9.64
CA ASP A 180 3.25 1.72 11.07
C ASP A 180 2.62 0.39 11.45
N ASP A 181 3.35 -0.41 12.22
CA ASP A 181 2.98 -1.78 12.61
C ASP A 181 1.57 -1.87 13.22
N ASN A 182 1.10 -0.80 13.88
CA ASN A 182 -0.24 -0.80 14.48
C ASN A 182 -1.36 -0.94 13.45
N TYR A 183 -1.17 -0.46 12.21
CA TYR A 183 -2.22 -0.51 11.18
C TYR A 183 -2.66 -1.93 10.88
N PHE A 184 -1.80 -2.93 11.09
CA PHE A 184 -1.99 -4.31 10.67
C PHE A 184 -2.11 -4.43 9.14
N ALA A 185 -3.20 -3.95 8.55
CA ALA A 185 -3.45 -3.85 7.11
C ALA A 185 -4.53 -2.80 6.80
N TYR A 186 -4.60 -2.37 5.54
CA TYR A 186 -5.39 -1.24 5.02
C TYR A 186 -5.01 0.14 5.61
N MET A 187 -4.79 1.12 4.71
CA MET A 187 -4.41 2.52 5.00
C MET A 187 -2.95 2.74 5.42
N GLU A 188 -2.14 1.70 5.61
CA GLU A 188 -0.72 1.81 5.95
C GLU A 188 0.10 2.48 4.85
N ASP A 189 -0.26 2.23 3.59
CA ASP A 189 0.34 2.84 2.42
C ASP A 189 -0.05 4.31 2.29
N VAL A 190 -1.31 4.65 2.56
CA VAL A 190 -1.80 6.03 2.58
C VAL A 190 -1.16 6.82 3.73
N ASP A 191 -1.01 6.23 4.91
CA ASP A 191 -0.25 6.82 6.01
C ASP A 191 1.18 7.15 5.59
N LEU A 192 1.87 6.17 5.01
CA LEU A 192 3.25 6.31 4.53
C LEU A 192 3.36 7.38 3.43
N ALA A 193 2.40 7.41 2.51
CA ALA A 193 2.34 8.38 1.43
C ALA A 193 2.09 9.82 1.92
N ILE A 194 1.25 10.00 2.95
CA ILE A 194 1.09 11.33 3.57
C ILE A 194 2.40 11.75 4.24
N ARG A 195 3.07 10.85 4.96
CA ARG A 195 4.37 11.14 5.59
C ARG A 195 5.47 11.49 4.57
N SER A 196 5.52 10.79 3.43
CA SER A 196 6.47 11.09 2.35
C SER A 196 6.20 12.49 1.77
N LYS A 197 4.92 12.83 1.50
CA LYS A 197 4.53 14.15 1.01
C LYS A 197 4.77 15.26 2.03
N ILE A 198 4.55 15.04 3.33
CA ILE A 198 4.89 16.01 4.39
C ILE A 198 6.38 16.34 4.35
N SER A 199 7.22 15.34 4.08
CA SER A 199 8.68 15.47 3.98
C SER A 199 9.14 16.06 2.65
N GLY A 200 8.23 16.25 1.68
CA GLY A 200 8.52 16.87 0.39
C GLY A 200 8.86 15.89 -0.72
N TYR A 201 8.76 14.59 -0.47
CA TYR A 201 8.99 13.55 -1.46
C TYR A 201 7.78 13.31 -2.36
N VAL A 202 8.02 12.63 -3.49
CA VAL A 202 7.00 12.32 -4.49
C VAL A 202 6.79 10.82 -4.65
N ASN A 203 5.55 10.46 -5.00
CA ASN A 203 5.13 9.09 -5.27
C ASN A 203 4.68 9.05 -6.74
N LEU A 204 5.18 8.11 -7.53
CA LEU A 204 4.91 8.02 -8.96
C LEU A 204 4.27 6.68 -9.34
N MET A 205 3.59 6.64 -10.48
CA MET A 205 3.23 5.41 -11.17
C MET A 205 4.11 5.22 -12.40
N CYS A 206 4.62 4.00 -12.59
CA CYS A 206 5.39 3.60 -13.76
C CYS A 206 4.51 2.79 -14.73
N PRO A 207 4.20 3.31 -15.93
CA PRO A 207 3.34 2.61 -16.89
C PRO A 207 4.02 1.39 -17.53
N ASP A 208 5.35 1.38 -17.57
CA ASP A 208 6.16 0.33 -18.19
C ASP A 208 6.34 -0.88 -17.27
N ALA A 209 6.28 -0.66 -15.95
CA ALA A 209 6.22 -1.70 -14.95
C ALA A 209 4.80 -2.23 -14.82
N VAL A 210 4.56 -3.46 -15.27
CA VAL A 210 3.23 -4.09 -15.23
C VAL A 210 3.24 -5.31 -14.33
N VAL A 211 2.26 -5.36 -13.44
CA VAL A 211 2.03 -6.47 -12.53
C VAL A 211 0.59 -6.94 -12.69
N TYR A 212 0.38 -8.22 -12.96
CA TYR A 212 -0.96 -8.80 -12.99
C TYR A 212 -1.37 -9.19 -11.58
N HIS A 213 -2.49 -8.64 -11.09
CA HIS A 213 -2.96 -8.85 -9.74
C HIS A 213 -4.16 -9.80 -9.74
N ILE A 214 -4.04 -10.93 -9.05
CA ILE A 214 -5.08 -11.96 -8.96
C ILE A 214 -6.24 -11.46 -8.10
N GLY A 215 -5.90 -10.81 -6.97
CA GLY A 215 -6.82 -10.12 -6.09
C GLY A 215 -7.71 -11.05 -5.25
N SER A 216 -8.08 -10.58 -4.06
CA SER A 216 -9.05 -11.22 -3.14
C SER A 216 -8.65 -12.60 -2.61
N ALA A 217 -7.36 -12.93 -2.61
CA ALA A 217 -6.82 -14.21 -2.18
C ALA A 217 -7.00 -14.53 -0.68
N THR A 218 -6.72 -13.55 0.18
CA THR A 218 -6.53 -13.74 1.63
C THR A 218 -7.59 -13.07 2.51
N SER A 219 -8.26 -12.01 2.04
CA SER A 219 -9.21 -11.23 2.85
C SER A 219 -10.70 -11.57 2.63
N GLY A 220 -11.02 -12.56 1.81
CA GLY A 220 -12.41 -12.99 1.58
C GLY A 220 -13.29 -11.96 0.85
N SER A 221 -14.58 -11.92 1.18
CA SER A 221 -15.58 -11.08 0.50
C SER A 221 -15.26 -9.58 0.56
N ARG A 222 -15.77 -8.80 -0.42
CA ARG A 222 -15.57 -7.34 -0.52
C ARG A 222 -15.90 -6.59 0.79
N TYR A 223 -16.91 -7.07 1.52
CA TYR A 223 -17.30 -6.57 2.84
C TYR A 223 -17.43 -7.74 3.82
N ASN A 224 -16.59 -7.73 4.84
CA ASN A 224 -16.67 -8.64 5.99
C ASN A 224 -16.39 -7.85 7.28
N GLU A 225 -16.74 -8.43 8.42
CA GLU A 225 -16.68 -7.73 9.70
C GLU A 225 -15.26 -7.25 10.04
N PHE A 226 -14.26 -8.10 9.81
CA PHE A 226 -12.86 -7.79 10.05
C PHE A 226 -12.43 -6.55 9.25
N LYS A 227 -12.64 -6.57 7.92
CA LYS A 227 -12.25 -5.48 7.02
C LYS A 227 -13.02 -4.19 7.31
N VAL A 228 -14.32 -4.27 7.58
CA VAL A 228 -15.13 -3.07 7.89
C VAL A 228 -14.68 -2.44 9.21
N ARG A 229 -14.45 -3.22 10.26
CA ARG A 229 -13.98 -2.71 11.55
C ARG A 229 -12.57 -2.11 11.41
N LEU A 230 -11.65 -2.86 10.80
CA LEU A 230 -10.24 -2.47 10.64
C LEU A 230 -10.10 -1.20 9.80
N ALA A 231 -10.76 -1.13 8.64
CA ALA A 231 -10.72 0.06 7.80
C ALA A 231 -11.35 1.27 8.51
N ALA A 232 -12.44 1.10 9.26
CA ALA A 232 -13.04 2.20 10.02
C ALA A 232 -12.08 2.76 11.09
N ARG A 233 -11.43 1.87 11.84
CA ARG A 233 -10.39 2.21 12.82
C ARG A 233 -9.22 2.95 12.18
N ASN A 234 -8.66 2.38 11.10
CA ASN A 234 -7.47 2.92 10.45
C ASN A 234 -7.74 4.26 9.76
N ASN A 235 -8.97 4.53 9.30
CA ASN A 235 -9.36 5.86 8.82
C ASN A 235 -9.28 6.92 9.93
N VAL A 236 -9.75 6.59 11.15
CA VAL A 236 -9.61 7.49 12.31
C VAL A 236 -8.14 7.74 12.63
N TRP A 237 -7.32 6.68 12.64
CA TRP A 237 -5.89 6.80 12.91
C TRP A 237 -5.15 7.60 11.85
N THR A 238 -5.45 7.42 10.56
CA THR A 238 -4.82 8.17 9.46
C THR A 238 -5.03 9.68 9.62
N VAL A 239 -6.26 10.09 9.93
CA VAL A 239 -6.59 11.50 10.23
C VAL A 239 -5.86 11.96 11.49
N TYR A 240 -5.93 11.17 12.57
CA TYR A 240 -5.32 11.50 13.85
C TYR A 240 -3.81 11.70 13.75
N LYS A 241 -3.12 10.78 13.09
CA LYS A 241 -1.66 10.72 12.94
C LYS A 241 -1.12 11.80 12.04
N ASN A 242 -1.74 12.01 10.88
CA ASN A 242 -1.11 12.77 9.81
C ASN A 242 -1.58 14.23 9.68
N GLN A 243 -2.83 14.53 10.08
CA GLN A 243 -3.33 15.91 9.96
C GLN A 243 -2.98 16.75 11.21
N PRO A 244 -2.31 17.90 11.07
CA PRO A 244 -2.13 18.85 12.16
C PRO A 244 -3.48 19.46 12.58
N ILE A 245 -3.53 20.04 13.78
CA ILE A 245 -4.77 20.60 14.36
C ILE A 245 -5.46 21.60 13.42
N PRO A 246 -4.75 22.56 12.78
CA PRO A 246 -5.41 23.50 11.87
C PRO A 246 -6.12 22.83 10.70
N MET A 247 -5.51 21.82 10.08
CA MET A 247 -6.14 21.06 8.99
C MET A 247 -7.39 20.31 9.47
N LYS A 248 -7.35 19.72 10.68
CA LYS A 248 -8.52 19.04 11.25
C LYS A 248 -9.69 20.00 11.50
N ILE A 249 -9.40 21.24 11.91
CA ILE A 249 -10.42 22.27 12.13
C ILE A 249 -11.05 22.68 10.80
N VAL A 250 -10.22 23.01 9.80
CA VAL A 250 -10.70 23.41 8.46
C VAL A 250 -11.49 22.28 7.80
N ASN A 251 -11.05 21.04 7.97
CA ASN A 251 -11.65 19.88 7.33
C ASN A 251 -12.75 19.20 8.15
N PHE A 252 -13.08 19.74 9.33
CA PHE A 252 -13.98 19.08 10.28
C PHE A 252 -15.31 18.68 9.66
N ILE A 253 -15.94 19.57 8.90
CA ILE A 253 -17.24 19.30 8.27
C ILE A 253 -17.15 18.17 7.25
N PHE A 254 -16.08 18.11 6.45
CA PHE A 254 -15.89 17.06 5.45
C PHE A 254 -15.58 15.72 6.12
N LEU A 255 -14.72 15.71 7.14
CA LEU A 255 -14.42 14.51 7.93
C LEU A 255 -15.70 13.96 8.58
N PHE A 256 -16.48 14.83 9.24
CA PHE A 256 -17.74 14.44 9.87
C PHE A 256 -18.71 13.83 8.85
N LEU A 257 -18.93 14.50 7.72
CA LEU A 257 -19.77 13.98 6.64
C LEU A 257 -19.23 12.65 6.08
N GLY A 258 -17.92 12.51 5.93
CA GLY A 258 -17.27 11.28 5.47
C GLY A 258 -17.55 10.10 6.39
N PHE A 259 -17.36 10.25 7.70
CA PHE A 259 -17.67 9.19 8.66
C PHE A 259 -19.18 8.92 8.73
N LEU A 260 -20.03 9.95 8.66
CA LEU A 260 -21.49 9.79 8.68
C LEU A 260 -22.01 9.04 7.46
N ILE A 261 -21.57 9.41 6.25
CA ILE A 261 -22.02 8.77 4.99
C ILE A 261 -21.56 7.30 4.97
N LYS A 262 -20.32 7.00 5.37
CA LYS A 262 -19.85 5.61 5.48
C LYS A 262 -20.62 4.81 6.52
N TYR A 263 -20.95 5.42 7.66
CA TYR A 263 -21.81 4.78 8.66
C TYR A 263 -23.17 4.42 8.06
N LEU A 264 -23.86 5.37 7.42
CA LEU A 264 -25.17 5.11 6.80
C LEU A 264 -25.09 4.04 5.70
N PHE A 265 -24.02 4.06 4.90
CA PHE A 265 -23.76 3.04 3.89
C PHE A 265 -23.62 1.64 4.51
N PHE A 266 -22.78 1.49 5.54
CA PHE A 266 -22.59 0.18 6.19
C PHE A 266 -23.78 -0.24 7.04
N ALA A 267 -24.53 0.70 7.63
CA ALA A 267 -25.79 0.40 8.30
C ALA A 267 -26.80 -0.24 7.34
N ARG A 268 -26.95 0.30 6.12
CA ARG A 268 -27.78 -0.31 5.07
C ARG A 268 -27.31 -1.69 4.62
N LYS A 269 -26.02 -1.99 4.75
CA LYS A 269 -25.41 -3.28 4.42
C LYS A 269 -25.36 -4.27 5.59
N GLY A 270 -25.93 -3.94 6.75
CA GLY A 270 -25.93 -4.79 7.95
C GLY A 270 -24.67 -4.69 8.82
N PHE A 271 -23.68 -3.87 8.44
CA PHE A 271 -22.40 -3.70 9.14
C PHE A 271 -22.31 -2.42 9.98
N GLY A 272 -23.42 -1.73 10.24
CA GLY A 272 -23.42 -0.43 10.95
C GLY A 272 -22.79 -0.50 12.35
N LYS A 273 -23.13 -1.53 13.13
CA LYS A 273 -22.54 -1.77 14.48
C LYS A 273 -21.04 -2.02 14.38
N THR A 274 -20.61 -2.83 13.42
CA THR A 274 -19.20 -3.16 13.17
C THR A 274 -18.38 -1.94 12.78
N TYR A 275 -18.93 -1.09 11.91
CA TYR A 275 -18.30 0.17 11.51
C TYR A 275 -18.14 1.13 12.69
N LEU A 276 -19.19 1.32 13.51
CA LEU A 276 -19.12 2.14 14.73
C LEU A 276 -18.14 1.58 15.75
N ALA A 277 -18.06 0.25 15.90
CA ALA A 277 -17.06 -0.39 16.76
C ALA A 277 -15.63 -0.05 16.31
N GLY A 278 -15.36 -0.07 15.00
CA GLY A 278 -14.07 0.35 14.44
C GLY A 278 -13.76 1.82 14.69
N ILE A 279 -14.73 2.73 14.51
CA ILE A 279 -14.55 4.16 14.86
C ILE A 279 -14.22 4.31 16.35
N ARG A 280 -14.99 3.65 17.24
CA ARG A 280 -14.78 3.73 18.68
C ARG A 280 -13.41 3.22 19.08
N GLU A 281 -12.99 2.08 18.51
CA GLU A 281 -11.65 1.53 18.69
C GLU A 281 -10.59 2.54 18.24
N GLY A 282 -10.74 3.11 17.04
CA GLY A 282 -9.79 4.09 16.50
C GLY A 282 -9.64 5.32 17.42
N LEU A 283 -10.76 5.82 17.95
CA LEU A 283 -10.75 6.94 18.88
C LEU A 283 -10.14 6.55 20.24
N SER A 284 -10.53 5.43 20.83
CA SER A 284 -10.07 5.03 22.18
C SER A 284 -8.60 4.61 22.21
N THR A 285 -8.10 4.07 21.11
CA THR A 285 -6.72 3.57 20.99
C THR A 285 -5.77 4.49 20.23
N ARG A 286 -6.21 5.71 19.87
CA ARG A 286 -5.40 6.69 19.13
C ARG A 286 -4.04 6.99 19.77
N SER A 287 -3.88 6.80 21.08
CA SER A 287 -2.61 6.99 21.79
C SER A 287 -1.56 5.94 21.45
N LYS A 288 -1.93 4.79 20.85
CA LYS A 288 -1.00 3.77 20.35
C LYS A 288 -0.27 4.22 19.08
N ILE A 289 -0.81 5.21 18.39
CA ILE A 289 -0.32 5.70 17.10
C ILE A 289 0.52 6.95 17.31
N ASP A 290 1.76 6.91 16.83
CA ASP A 290 2.65 8.05 16.87
C ASP A 290 2.22 9.13 15.88
N LYS A 291 1.89 10.31 16.40
CA LYS A 291 1.56 11.46 15.53
C LYS A 291 2.77 11.95 14.77
N VAL A 292 2.55 12.32 13.52
CA VAL A 292 3.51 13.12 12.76
C VAL A 292 3.59 14.50 13.40
N LYS A 293 4.77 14.83 13.95
CA LYS A 293 5.01 16.15 14.55
C LYS A 293 4.94 17.22 13.47
N PHE A 294 4.10 18.24 13.68
CA PHE A 294 4.06 19.40 12.82
C PHE A 294 5.41 20.13 12.83
N ARG A 295 5.98 20.38 11.66
CA ARG A 295 7.23 21.14 11.50
C ARG A 295 6.95 22.32 10.59
N GLY A 296 7.17 23.54 11.09
CA GLY A 296 6.91 24.78 10.34
C GLY A 296 7.66 24.86 9.00
N LYS A 297 8.85 24.24 8.90
CA LYS A 297 9.59 24.12 7.62
C LYS A 297 8.84 23.36 6.52
N ASN A 298 7.87 22.51 6.88
CA ASN A 298 7.07 21.71 5.95
C ASN A 298 5.72 22.37 5.62
N THR A 299 5.46 23.60 6.06
CA THR A 299 4.16 24.30 5.87
C THR A 299 3.68 24.27 4.42
N LYS A 300 4.56 24.51 3.44
CA LYS A 300 4.23 24.45 2.00
C LYS A 300 3.70 23.07 1.58
N ASN A 301 4.25 22.01 2.16
CA ASN A 301 3.85 20.64 1.84
C ASN A 301 2.45 20.32 2.40
N TYR A 302 2.11 20.83 3.58
CA TYR A 302 0.74 20.71 4.11
C TYR A 302 -0.28 21.39 3.19
N PHE A 303 0.01 22.59 2.67
CA PHE A 303 -0.86 23.25 1.68
C PHE A 303 -0.98 22.46 0.37
N LYS A 304 0.11 21.86 -0.12
CA LYS A 304 0.06 20.98 -1.31
C LYS A 304 -0.81 19.75 -1.06
N ILE A 305 -0.69 19.13 0.11
CA ILE A 305 -1.51 17.99 0.51
C ILE A 305 -2.97 18.41 0.55
N GLU A 306 -3.29 19.50 1.25
CA GLU A 306 -4.65 20.05 1.37
C GLU A 306 -5.29 20.31 -0.01
N TYR A 307 -4.55 20.99 -0.90
CA TYR A 307 -4.97 21.20 -2.29
C TYR A 307 -5.28 19.88 -2.99
N ARG A 308 -4.42 18.86 -2.83
CA ARG A 308 -4.66 17.55 -3.44
C ARG A 308 -5.88 16.84 -2.84
N LEU A 309 -6.14 16.95 -1.54
CA LEU A 309 -7.35 16.41 -0.92
C LEU A 309 -8.61 17.05 -1.52
N ILE A 310 -8.61 18.37 -1.74
CA ILE A 310 -9.72 19.10 -2.39
C ILE A 310 -9.94 18.57 -3.81
N ILE A 311 -8.89 18.50 -4.63
CA ILE A 311 -8.98 18.01 -6.01
C ILE A 311 -9.50 16.56 -6.06
N ASN A 312 -8.98 15.68 -5.20
CA ASN A 312 -9.43 14.29 -5.14
C ASN A 312 -10.89 14.19 -4.69
N THR A 313 -11.36 15.09 -3.82
CA THR A 313 -12.78 15.16 -3.44
C THR A 313 -13.67 15.53 -4.62
N LEU A 314 -13.27 16.54 -5.40
CA LEU A 314 -14.01 16.95 -6.61
C LEU A 314 -14.05 15.84 -7.66
N LYS A 315 -12.94 15.12 -7.88
CA LYS A 315 -12.91 13.94 -8.76
C LYS A 315 -13.81 12.82 -8.26
N PHE A 316 -13.86 12.60 -6.95
CA PHE A 316 -14.70 11.59 -6.33
C PHE A 316 -16.19 11.86 -6.59
N LEU A 317 -16.62 13.11 -6.51
CA LEU A 317 -18.03 13.53 -6.70
C LEU A 317 -18.48 13.58 -8.17
N LYS A 318 -17.56 13.57 -9.14
CA LYS A 318 -17.87 13.63 -10.58
C LYS A 318 -18.18 12.26 -11.21
N LYS A 319 -17.94 11.15 -10.51
CA LYS A 319 -18.32 9.80 -10.94
C LYS A 319 -19.60 9.38 -10.22
#